data_AF-A4ILF5-F1
#
_entry.id   AF-A4ILF5-F1
#
_cell.length_a   1.000
_cell.length_b   1.000
_cell.length_c   1.000
_cell.angle_alpha   90.00
_cell.angle_beta   90.00
_cell.angle_gamma   90.00
#
_symmetry.space_group_name_H-M   'P 1'
#
loop_
_entity.id
_entity.type
_entity.pdbx_description
1 polymer ?
#
loop_
_entity_poly.entity_id
_entity_poly.type
_entity_poly.pdbx_seq_one_letter_code
_entity_poly.pdbx_strand_id
1 'polypeptide(L)'
;MCPNLGGQSAVTSNMSRKSLLLWIMIIFIIGNSIAASATSIGVLLVARVLSAFSHGVFMSIGSTIAASLVPENRRASAISIMFTGLTVATITGVPFGTFIGQQFGWRIAFIFIVVVGIIAFIANGILVPSNLRKGARTTLGDQFKLLTNGRLLLLFIITALGYGGTFVVFTYLSPLLQEITGFHEKTVAVILLIYGVAIAIGNVMGGKLSNQNPIGALFYMFIVQAIVLCILTFTAPFKAAAFITIILMGLLAFMNVPGLQVYVVILAERFVPSAVDVASAINIAAFNAGIAIGSYLGGVITDSLGLIHTPWIGALMVLGAVILTDWSRTLERKDQKSVA
;
A
#
# COMPACT_ATOMS: atom_id res chain seq x y z
N MET A 1 5.13 -10.53 -42.92
CA MET A 1 5.32 -9.06 -42.90
C MET A 1 3.95 -8.40 -42.97
N CYS A 2 3.37 -8.03 -41.83
CA CYS A 2 2.23 -7.11 -41.78
C CYS A 2 2.62 -5.96 -40.83
N PRO A 3 2.34 -4.69 -41.17
CA PRO A 3 2.98 -3.55 -40.54
C PRO A 3 2.30 -3.19 -39.22
N ASN A 4 3.13 -2.81 -38.24
CA ASN A 4 2.72 -2.21 -36.98
C ASN A 4 2.02 -0.86 -37.22
N LEU A 5 0.72 -0.79 -36.93
CA LEU A 5 -0.02 0.45 -36.79
C LEU A 5 -0.19 0.80 -35.31
N GLY A 6 0.46 1.90 -34.92
CA GLY A 6 -0.09 2.96 -34.07
C GLY A 6 -0.72 2.58 -32.73
N GLY A 7 0.09 2.62 -31.68
CA GLY A 7 -0.36 2.75 -30.30
C GLY A 7 0.71 3.47 -29.47
N GLN A 8 0.85 4.78 -29.65
CA GLN A 8 1.66 5.62 -28.77
C GLN A 8 0.97 5.70 -27.40
N SER A 9 1.49 5.03 -26.36
CA SER A 9 1.32 5.46 -24.95
C SER A 9 2.15 4.59 -24.01
N ALA A 10 3.44 4.88 -23.96
CA ALA A 10 4.24 4.81 -22.74
C ALA A 10 5.55 5.54 -23.04
N VAL A 11 5.57 6.86 -22.82
CA VAL A 11 6.77 7.73 -22.93
C VAL A 11 7.92 7.20 -22.06
N THR A 12 7.62 6.31 -21.11
CA THR A 12 8.51 5.68 -20.14
C THR A 12 9.04 4.30 -20.55
N SER A 13 8.59 3.72 -21.67
CA SER A 13 8.80 2.30 -22.02
C SER A 13 10.23 1.89 -22.39
N ASN A 14 11.14 2.86 -22.65
CA ASN A 14 12.55 2.61 -22.93
C ASN A 14 13.50 3.12 -21.83
N MET A 15 12.95 3.66 -20.73
CA MET A 15 13.74 4.29 -19.69
C MET A 15 14.23 3.25 -18.68
N SER A 16 15.46 3.42 -18.19
CA SER A 16 15.92 2.63 -17.05
C SER A 16 15.05 2.95 -15.84
N ARG A 17 14.88 1.97 -14.93
CA ARG A 17 14.09 2.16 -13.70
C ARG A 17 14.59 3.36 -12.89
N LYS A 18 15.91 3.59 -12.85
CA LYS A 18 16.51 4.78 -12.23
C LYS A 18 16.07 6.08 -12.90
N SER A 19 16.10 6.16 -14.23
CA SER A 19 15.68 7.36 -14.94
C SER A 19 14.21 7.66 -14.67
N LEU A 20 13.36 6.64 -14.72
CA LEU A 20 11.94 6.80 -14.44
C LEU A 20 11.68 7.26 -13.00
N LEU A 21 12.38 6.67 -12.02
CA LEU A 21 12.35 7.10 -10.62
C LEU A 21 12.69 8.59 -10.49
N LEU A 22 13.79 9.04 -11.08
CA LEU A 22 14.23 10.44 -11.02
C LEU A 22 13.24 11.40 -11.68
N TRP A 23 12.66 11.02 -12.83
CA TRP A 23 11.63 11.84 -13.48
C TRP A 23 10.38 12.00 -12.62
N ILE A 24 9.93 10.93 -11.97
CA ILE A 24 8.78 11.00 -11.07
C ILE A 24 9.07 11.90 -9.88
N MET A 25 10.30 11.87 -9.36
CA MET A 25 10.71 12.77 -8.29
C MET A 25 10.73 14.24 -8.72
N ILE A 26 11.13 14.54 -9.96
CA ILE A 26 11.02 15.89 -10.54
C ILE A 26 9.55 16.32 -10.61
N ILE A 27 8.65 15.46 -11.10
CA ILE A 27 7.21 15.76 -11.16
C ILE A 27 6.63 16.00 -9.76
N PHE A 28 7.04 15.20 -8.77
CA PHE A 28 6.66 15.39 -7.36
C PHE A 28 7.14 16.74 -6.81
N ILE A 29 8.39 17.13 -7.06
CA ILE A 29 8.95 18.42 -6.63
C ILE A 29 8.20 19.57 -7.29
N ILE A 30 7.94 19.49 -8.59
CA ILE A 30 7.17 20.50 -9.35
C ILE A 30 5.75 20.60 -8.77
N GLY A 31 5.05 19.49 -8.57
CA GLY A 31 3.71 19.46 -8.01
C GLY A 31 3.64 20.13 -6.63
N ASN A 32 4.56 19.81 -5.72
CA ASN A 32 4.58 20.44 -4.40
C ASN A 32 5.03 21.91 -4.44
N SER A 33 5.87 22.30 -5.40
CA SER A 33 6.25 23.70 -5.61
C SER A 33 5.06 24.54 -6.10
N ILE A 34 4.26 23.99 -7.03
CA ILE A 34 3.01 24.61 -7.47
C ILE A 34 2.06 24.74 -6.28
N ALA A 35 1.91 23.69 -5.46
CA ALA A 35 1.08 23.74 -4.26
C ALA A 35 1.50 24.85 -3.27
N ALA A 36 2.80 24.99 -3.01
CA ALA A 36 3.33 26.06 -2.16
C ALA A 36 3.01 27.47 -2.69
N SER A 37 3.05 27.64 -4.02
CA SER A 37 2.75 28.90 -4.71
C SER A 37 1.26 29.13 -5.00
N ALA A 38 0.38 28.15 -4.77
CA ALA A 38 -1.00 28.18 -5.24
C ALA A 38 -1.80 29.39 -4.74
N THR A 39 -2.29 30.24 -5.65
CA THR A 39 -3.10 31.43 -5.32
C THR A 39 -4.60 31.18 -5.33
N SER A 40 -5.04 30.03 -5.85
CA SER A 40 -6.44 29.61 -5.88
C SER A 40 -6.58 28.12 -5.56
N ILE A 41 -7.78 27.72 -5.16
CA ILE A 41 -8.09 26.31 -4.86
C ILE A 41 -7.93 25.43 -6.10
N GLY A 42 -8.25 25.93 -7.30
CA GLY A 42 -8.09 25.18 -8.55
C GLY A 42 -6.64 24.80 -8.82
N VAL A 43 -5.71 25.76 -8.62
CA VAL A 43 -4.27 25.50 -8.76
C VAL A 43 -3.79 24.48 -7.73
N LEU A 44 -4.26 24.59 -6.48
CA LEU A 44 -3.92 23.63 -5.43
C LEU A 44 -4.42 22.22 -5.76
N LEU A 45 -5.64 22.07 -6.30
CA LEU A 45 -6.19 20.78 -6.70
C LEU A 45 -5.38 20.13 -7.84
N VAL A 46 -5.02 20.91 -8.87
CA VAL A 46 -4.16 20.43 -9.96
C VAL A 46 -2.80 19.97 -9.43
N ALA A 47 -2.21 20.76 -8.53
CA ALA A 47 -0.94 20.41 -7.87
C ALA A 47 -1.03 19.10 -7.07
N ARG A 48 -2.17 18.86 -6.39
CA ARG A 48 -2.44 17.63 -5.65
C ARG A 48 -2.60 16.43 -6.58
N VAL A 49 -3.30 16.59 -7.71
CA VAL A 49 -3.41 15.52 -8.72
C VAL A 49 -2.03 15.14 -9.26
N LEU A 50 -1.19 16.12 -9.59
CA LEU A 50 0.16 15.88 -10.10
C LEU A 50 1.06 15.16 -9.07
N SER A 51 0.99 15.59 -7.81
CA SER A 51 1.76 14.99 -6.72
C SER A 51 1.26 13.57 -6.39
N ALA A 52 -0.05 13.34 -6.41
CA ALA A 52 -0.66 12.03 -6.17
C ALA A 52 -0.31 11.02 -7.27
N PHE A 53 -0.33 11.46 -8.53
CA PHE A 53 0.11 10.64 -9.67
C PHE A 53 1.56 10.17 -9.47
N SER A 54 2.45 11.09 -9.10
CA SER A 54 3.86 10.78 -8.84
C SER A 54 4.04 9.76 -7.72
N HIS A 55 3.23 9.87 -6.66
CA HIS A 55 3.29 8.95 -5.52
C HIS A 55 2.96 7.49 -5.94
N GLY A 56 1.88 7.26 -6.68
CA GLY A 56 1.49 5.91 -7.10
C GLY A 56 2.55 5.23 -7.95
N VAL A 57 3.13 5.96 -8.91
CA VAL A 57 4.18 5.42 -9.79
C VAL A 57 5.49 5.20 -9.01
N PHE A 58 5.84 6.08 -8.07
CA PHE A 58 6.98 5.90 -7.18
C PHE A 58 6.86 4.63 -6.33
N MET A 59 5.69 4.36 -5.73
CA MET A 59 5.47 3.15 -4.93
C MET A 59 5.61 1.88 -5.76
N SER A 60 5.11 1.90 -7.01
CA SER A 60 5.28 0.76 -7.92
C SER A 60 6.75 0.48 -8.24
N ILE A 61 7.45 1.46 -8.79
CA ILE A 61 8.84 1.29 -9.27
C ILE A 61 9.80 1.10 -8.10
N GLY A 62 9.60 1.84 -7.01
CA GLY A 62 10.42 1.68 -5.81
C GLY A 62 10.37 0.24 -5.31
N SER A 63 9.19 -0.38 -5.29
CA SER A 63 9.03 -1.76 -4.83
C SER A 63 9.72 -2.77 -5.77
N THR A 64 9.65 -2.56 -7.09
CA THR A 64 10.31 -3.44 -8.07
C THR A 64 11.83 -3.23 -8.11
N ILE A 65 12.32 -2.01 -7.91
CA ILE A 65 13.75 -1.72 -7.70
C ILE A 65 14.22 -2.43 -6.42
N ALA A 66 13.55 -2.23 -5.29
CA ALA A 66 13.92 -2.84 -4.01
C ALA A 66 14.00 -4.38 -4.12
N ALA A 67 13.03 -5.02 -4.75
CA ALA A 67 13.05 -6.45 -4.99
C ALA A 67 14.20 -6.89 -5.92
N SER A 68 14.59 -6.07 -6.91
CA SER A 68 15.67 -6.41 -7.84
C SER A 68 17.08 -6.25 -7.28
N LEU A 69 17.24 -5.54 -6.16
CA LEU A 69 18.53 -5.27 -5.53
C LEU A 69 18.97 -6.35 -4.54
N VAL A 70 18.12 -7.33 -4.26
CA VAL A 70 18.36 -8.38 -3.28
C VAL A 70 18.11 -9.77 -3.86
N PRO A 71 18.70 -10.82 -3.26
CA PRO A 71 18.36 -12.20 -3.61
C PRO A 71 16.86 -12.50 -3.44
N GLU A 72 16.35 -13.48 -4.16
CA GLU A 72 14.92 -13.82 -4.21
C GLU A 72 14.32 -14.06 -2.83
N ASN A 73 15.06 -14.75 -1.95
CA ASN A 73 14.68 -15.04 -0.57
C ASN A 73 14.73 -13.83 0.39
N ARG A 74 14.95 -12.61 -0.12
CA ARG A 74 14.95 -11.36 0.66
C ARG A 74 14.08 -10.26 0.03
N ARG A 75 13.42 -10.53 -1.10
CA ARG A 75 12.63 -9.53 -1.84
C ARG A 75 11.55 -8.89 -0.96
N ALA A 76 10.83 -9.67 -0.16
CA ALA A 76 9.75 -9.15 0.68
C ALA A 76 10.28 -8.27 1.80
N SER A 77 11.45 -8.58 2.34
CA SER A 77 12.13 -7.71 3.31
C SER A 77 12.65 -6.42 2.69
N ALA A 78 13.15 -6.44 1.44
CA ALA A 78 13.55 -5.22 0.77
C ALA A 78 12.35 -4.30 0.49
N ILE A 79 11.24 -4.87 0.03
CA ILE A 79 9.99 -4.13 -0.14
C ILE A 79 9.50 -3.58 1.20
N SER A 80 9.53 -4.36 2.29
CA SER A 80 9.11 -3.88 3.60
C SER A 80 9.97 -2.73 4.11
N ILE A 81 11.29 -2.72 3.87
CA ILE A 81 12.15 -1.57 4.20
C ILE A 81 11.67 -0.31 3.49
N MET A 82 11.33 -0.39 2.21
CA MET A 82 10.76 0.74 1.47
C MET A 82 9.43 1.22 2.09
N PHE A 83 8.49 0.31 2.36
CA PHE A 83 7.21 0.64 2.99
C PHE A 83 7.37 1.13 4.44
N THR A 84 8.46 0.79 5.12
CA THR A 84 8.75 1.32 6.46
C THR A 84 9.01 2.84 6.38
N GLY A 85 9.57 3.32 5.28
CA GLY A 85 9.65 4.76 5.01
C GLY A 85 8.26 5.42 5.03
N LEU A 86 7.25 4.79 4.42
CA LEU A 86 5.86 5.27 4.42
C LEU A 86 5.25 5.26 5.83
N THR A 87 5.47 4.21 6.61
CA THR A 87 4.91 4.11 7.97
C THR A 87 5.53 5.16 8.88
N VAL A 88 6.87 5.30 8.87
CA VAL A 88 7.59 6.33 9.62
C VAL A 88 7.15 7.73 9.18
N ALA A 89 7.01 7.97 7.88
CA ALA A 89 6.54 9.25 7.35
C ALA A 89 5.11 9.58 7.78
N THR A 90 4.22 8.59 7.87
CA THR A 90 2.84 8.82 8.34
C THR A 90 2.80 9.18 9.82
N ILE A 91 3.55 8.45 10.66
CA ILE A 91 3.60 8.63 12.11
C ILE A 91 4.19 9.99 12.48
N THR A 92 5.29 10.37 11.82
CA THR A 92 6.06 11.58 12.18
C THR A 92 5.66 12.78 11.35
N GLY A 93 5.38 12.58 10.06
CA GLY A 93 5.13 13.65 9.10
C GLY A 93 3.80 14.36 9.29
N VAL A 94 2.74 13.68 9.75
CA VAL A 94 1.45 14.33 10.01
C VAL A 94 1.56 15.31 11.20
N PRO A 95 2.09 14.91 12.38
CA PRO A 95 2.33 15.85 13.48
C PRO A 95 3.26 17.01 13.09
N PHE A 96 4.39 16.72 12.44
CA PHE A 96 5.34 17.76 12.02
C PHE A 96 4.72 18.71 11.00
N GLY A 97 4.02 18.19 10.00
CA GLY A 97 3.35 18.98 8.97
C GLY A 97 2.25 19.86 9.55
N THR A 98 1.49 19.33 10.52
CA THR A 98 0.45 20.10 11.23
C THR A 98 1.06 21.21 12.06
N PHE A 99 2.11 20.91 12.83
CA PHE A 99 2.83 21.91 13.62
C PHE A 99 3.39 23.04 12.75
N ILE A 100 4.10 22.70 11.67
CA ILE A 100 4.63 23.71 10.72
C ILE A 100 3.48 24.51 10.10
N GLY A 101 2.40 23.83 9.69
CA GLY A 101 1.23 24.47 9.09
C GLY A 101 0.52 25.44 10.03
N GLN A 102 0.46 25.14 11.33
CA GLN A 102 -0.15 26.00 12.35
C GLN A 102 0.73 27.22 12.68
N GLN A 103 2.05 27.04 12.78
CA GLN A 103 2.97 28.10 13.19
C GLN A 103 3.37 29.03 12.04
N PHE A 104 3.57 28.47 10.84
CA PHE A 104 4.16 29.17 9.69
C PHE A 104 3.24 29.19 8.47
N GLY A 105 2.07 28.57 8.56
CA GLY A 105 1.12 28.46 7.45
C GLY A 105 1.38 27.23 6.58
N TRP A 106 0.31 26.71 5.99
CA TRP A 106 0.30 25.48 5.19
C TRP A 106 1.22 25.52 3.95
N ARG A 107 1.49 26.71 3.39
CA ARG A 107 2.42 26.88 2.26
C ARG A 107 3.85 26.47 2.64
N ILE A 108 4.27 26.80 3.87
CA ILE A 108 5.61 26.46 4.37
C ILE A 108 5.74 24.95 4.57
N ALA A 109 4.67 24.24 4.92
CA ALA A 109 4.68 22.78 4.95
C ALA A 109 4.96 22.19 3.56
N PHE A 110 4.41 22.76 2.47
CA PHE A 110 4.75 22.32 1.10
C PHE A 110 6.19 22.65 0.70
N ILE A 111 6.72 23.80 1.09
CA ILE A 111 8.14 24.14 0.87
C ILE A 111 9.04 23.12 1.56
N PHE A 112 8.71 22.73 2.79
CA PHE A 112 9.45 21.69 3.51
C PHE A 112 9.42 20.34 2.76
N ILE A 113 8.25 19.94 2.24
CA ILE A 113 8.12 18.74 1.40
C ILE A 113 8.99 18.83 0.14
N VAL A 114 9.05 20.00 -0.51
CA VAL A 114 9.92 20.24 -1.67
C VAL A 114 11.39 20.06 -1.30
N VAL A 115 11.85 20.62 -0.19
CA VAL A 115 13.24 20.46 0.28
C VAL A 115 13.58 18.99 0.53
N VAL A 116 12.71 18.26 1.23
CA VAL A 116 12.89 16.81 1.46
C VAL A 116 12.88 16.05 0.13
N GLY A 117 12.01 16.43 -0.81
CA GLY A 117 11.96 15.87 -2.16
C GLY A 117 13.25 16.06 -2.95
N ILE A 118 13.87 17.25 -2.87
CA ILE A 118 15.17 17.54 -3.51
C ILE A 118 16.29 16.70 -2.88
N ILE A 119 16.34 16.62 -1.55
CA ILE A 119 17.32 15.78 -0.84
C ILE A 119 17.18 14.32 -1.28
N ALA A 120 15.95 13.81 -1.31
CA ALA A 120 15.66 12.46 -1.77
C ALA A 120 16.02 12.28 -3.25
N PHE A 121 15.81 13.28 -4.12
CA PHE A 121 16.16 13.23 -5.54
C PHE A 121 17.67 13.05 -5.72
N ILE A 122 18.46 13.86 -5.01
CA ILE A 122 19.92 13.76 -5.02
C ILE A 122 20.36 12.40 -4.48
N ALA A 123 19.81 11.97 -3.34
CA ALA A 123 20.14 10.69 -2.73
C ALA A 123 19.84 9.51 -3.67
N ASN A 124 18.68 9.49 -4.33
CA ASN A 124 18.35 8.46 -5.32
C ASN A 124 19.25 8.55 -6.56
N GLY A 125 19.62 9.76 -6.99
CA GLY A 125 20.56 9.97 -8.09
C GLY A 125 21.93 9.36 -7.84
N ILE A 126 22.41 9.42 -6.59
CA ILE A 126 23.73 8.92 -6.18
C ILE A 126 23.67 7.43 -5.82
N LEU A 127 22.71 7.01 -4.99
CA LEU A 127 22.69 5.69 -4.36
C LEU A 127 22.03 4.60 -5.20
N VAL A 128 21.03 4.95 -6.04
CA VAL A 128 20.37 3.95 -6.87
C VAL A 128 21.30 3.58 -8.03
N PRO A 129 21.63 2.30 -8.23
CA PRO A 129 22.59 1.92 -9.24
C PRO A 129 22.04 2.14 -10.66
N SER A 130 22.92 2.53 -11.58
CA SER A 130 22.54 2.85 -12.96
C SER A 130 22.41 1.63 -13.87
N ASN A 131 22.93 0.48 -13.44
CA ASN A 131 22.92 -0.79 -14.18
C ASN A 131 21.65 -1.63 -13.95
N LEU A 132 20.58 -1.03 -13.40
CA LEU A 132 19.30 -1.71 -13.26
C LEU A 132 18.76 -2.14 -14.63
N ARG A 133 18.16 -3.33 -14.67
CA ARG A 133 17.52 -3.89 -15.87
C ARG A 133 16.56 -2.85 -16.45
N LYS A 134 16.69 -2.58 -17.75
CA LYS A 134 15.74 -1.70 -18.46
C LYS A 134 14.35 -2.35 -18.40
N GLY A 135 13.31 -1.53 -18.23
CA GLY A 135 11.94 -2.01 -18.37
C GLY A 135 11.76 -2.60 -19.78
N ALA A 136 11.09 -3.74 -19.88
CA ALA A 136 10.64 -4.24 -21.17
C ALA A 136 9.51 -3.33 -21.69
N ARG A 137 9.41 -3.19 -23.01
CA ARG A 137 8.35 -2.37 -23.61
C ARG A 137 6.99 -3.03 -23.32
N THR A 138 6.25 -2.48 -22.37
CA THR A 138 4.89 -2.95 -22.08
C THR A 138 3.96 -2.50 -23.20
N THR A 139 3.35 -3.44 -23.90
CA THR A 139 2.33 -3.14 -24.92
C THR A 139 0.95 -3.00 -24.28
N LEU A 140 -0.01 -2.34 -24.93
CA LEU A 140 -1.40 -2.32 -24.47
C LEU A 140 -1.98 -3.75 -24.35
N GLY A 141 -1.56 -4.66 -25.22
CA GLY A 141 -1.92 -6.08 -25.15
C GLY A 141 -1.42 -6.75 -23.86
N ASP A 142 -0.23 -6.40 -23.38
CA ASP A 142 0.29 -6.91 -22.12
C ASP A 142 -0.51 -6.38 -20.91
N GLN A 143 -0.91 -5.10 -20.95
CA GLN A 143 -1.75 -4.52 -19.90
C GLN A 143 -3.11 -5.23 -19.84
N PHE A 144 -3.70 -5.51 -20.99
CA PHE A 144 -4.94 -6.29 -21.06
C PHE A 144 -4.74 -7.74 -20.58
N LYS A 145 -3.59 -8.34 -20.87
CA LYS A 145 -3.22 -9.68 -20.38
C LYS A 145 -3.11 -9.73 -18.86
N LEU A 146 -2.62 -8.66 -18.21
CA LEU A 146 -2.60 -8.57 -16.75
C LEU A 146 -4.02 -8.63 -16.15
N LEU A 147 -4.98 -7.97 -16.78
CA LEU A 147 -6.38 -7.91 -16.31
C LEU A 147 -7.19 -9.15 -16.64
N THR A 148 -6.80 -9.91 -17.67
CA THR A 148 -7.46 -11.16 -18.07
C THR A 148 -6.81 -12.41 -17.48
N ASN A 149 -5.59 -12.31 -16.95
CA ASN A 149 -4.95 -13.44 -16.28
C ASN A 149 -5.62 -13.69 -14.92
N GLY A 150 -6.32 -14.82 -14.81
CA GLY A 150 -7.09 -15.16 -13.60
C GLY A 150 -6.28 -15.20 -12.30
N ARG A 151 -4.97 -15.50 -12.33
CA ARG A 151 -4.14 -15.53 -11.12
C ARG A 151 -3.78 -14.14 -10.63
N LEU A 152 -3.44 -13.25 -11.55
CA LEU A 152 -3.16 -11.86 -11.23
C LEU A 152 -4.43 -11.15 -10.77
N LEU A 153 -5.55 -11.38 -11.45
CA LEU A 153 -6.85 -10.83 -11.04
C LEU A 153 -7.25 -11.31 -9.65
N LEU A 154 -7.12 -12.62 -9.38
CA LEU A 154 -7.37 -13.18 -8.05
C LEU A 154 -6.51 -12.49 -6.98
N LEU A 155 -5.24 -12.23 -7.26
CA LEU A 155 -4.35 -11.54 -6.32
C LEU A 155 -4.68 -10.05 -6.12
N PHE A 156 -5.12 -9.35 -7.16
CA PHE A 156 -5.62 -7.97 -7.02
C PHE A 156 -6.88 -7.93 -6.13
N ILE A 157 -7.77 -8.91 -6.28
CA ILE A 157 -8.96 -9.03 -5.41
C ILE A 157 -8.57 -9.38 -3.98
N ILE A 158 -7.64 -10.33 -3.78
CA ILE A 158 -7.10 -10.66 -2.45
C ILE A 158 -6.50 -9.42 -1.78
N THR A 159 -5.75 -8.61 -2.53
CA THR A 159 -5.16 -7.36 -2.04
C THR A 159 -6.25 -6.38 -1.61
N ALA A 160 -7.25 -6.14 -2.45
CA ALA A 160 -8.34 -5.22 -2.14
C ALA A 160 -9.15 -5.68 -0.92
N LEU A 161 -9.50 -6.97 -0.82
CA LEU A 161 -10.28 -7.51 0.30
C LEU A 161 -9.46 -7.60 1.59
N GLY A 162 -8.27 -8.19 1.53
CA GLY A 162 -7.45 -8.48 2.71
C GLY A 162 -6.94 -7.21 3.38
N TYR A 163 -6.47 -6.25 2.60
CA TYR A 163 -6.06 -4.95 3.13
C TYR A 163 -7.26 -4.06 3.45
N GLY A 164 -8.24 -4.00 2.54
CA GLY A 164 -9.44 -3.16 2.69
C GLY A 164 -10.31 -3.52 3.90
N GLY A 165 -10.39 -4.79 4.28
CA GLY A 165 -11.15 -5.23 5.45
C GLY A 165 -10.68 -4.60 6.76
N THR A 166 -9.40 -4.23 6.86
CA THR A 166 -8.86 -3.49 8.02
C THR A 166 -9.36 -2.04 8.04
N PHE A 167 -9.57 -1.44 6.86
CA PHE A 167 -10.04 -0.06 6.71
C PHE A 167 -11.54 0.13 6.96
N VAL A 168 -12.32 -0.97 7.01
CA VAL A 168 -13.70 -0.94 7.53
C VAL A 168 -13.72 -0.39 8.96
N VAL A 169 -12.73 -0.77 9.77
CA VAL A 169 -12.61 -0.33 11.17
C VAL A 169 -11.69 0.88 11.30
N PHE A 170 -10.51 0.84 10.66
CA PHE A 170 -9.46 1.84 10.87
C PHE A 170 -9.95 3.26 10.58
N THR A 171 -10.74 3.44 9.51
CA THR A 171 -11.30 4.74 9.13
C THR A 171 -12.19 5.35 10.23
N TYR A 172 -12.85 4.50 11.01
CA TYR A 172 -13.75 4.88 12.12
C TYR A 172 -13.14 4.52 13.48
N LEU A 173 -11.82 4.31 13.56
CA LEU A 173 -11.17 3.86 14.79
C LEU A 173 -11.21 4.92 15.88
N SER A 174 -11.06 6.21 15.52
CA SER A 174 -11.19 7.31 16.47
C SER A 174 -12.59 7.38 17.09
N PRO A 175 -13.70 7.45 16.32
CA PRO A 175 -15.04 7.44 16.91
C PRO A 175 -15.33 6.14 17.66
N LEU A 176 -14.88 4.97 17.19
CA LEU A 176 -15.01 3.71 17.94
C LEU A 176 -14.36 3.81 19.34
N LEU A 177 -13.13 4.33 19.43
CA LEU A 177 -12.41 4.49 20.69
C LEU A 177 -13.04 5.51 21.63
N GLN A 178 -13.65 6.56 21.10
CA GLN A 178 -14.28 7.62 21.91
C GLN A 178 -15.68 7.22 22.36
N GLU A 179 -16.54 6.81 21.43
CA GLU A 179 -17.96 6.59 21.67
C GLU A 179 -18.27 5.22 22.26
N ILE A 180 -17.55 4.17 21.84
CA ILE A 180 -17.78 2.81 22.33
C ILE A 180 -16.85 2.49 23.51
N THR A 181 -15.55 2.74 23.36
CA THR A 181 -14.58 2.40 24.41
C THR A 181 -14.52 3.45 25.53
N GLY A 182 -14.97 4.68 25.27
CA GLY A 182 -14.99 5.75 26.27
C GLY A 182 -13.61 6.36 26.57
N PHE A 183 -12.68 6.34 25.62
CA PHE A 183 -11.40 7.04 25.74
C PHE A 183 -11.57 8.54 25.47
N HIS A 184 -10.83 9.36 26.21
CA HIS A 184 -10.73 10.79 25.92
C HIS A 184 -9.89 11.04 24.66
N GLU A 185 -10.20 12.12 23.94
CA GLU A 185 -9.55 12.51 22.68
C GLU A 185 -8.01 12.50 22.75
N LYS A 186 -7.44 13.06 23.83
CA LYS A 186 -5.97 13.07 24.05
C LYS A 186 -5.39 11.65 24.14
N THR A 187 -6.09 10.72 24.78
CA THR A 187 -5.66 9.32 24.87
C THR A 187 -5.77 8.63 23.52
N VAL A 188 -6.81 8.91 22.74
CA VAL A 188 -6.97 8.37 21.38
C VAL A 188 -5.81 8.78 20.48
N ALA A 189 -5.37 10.04 20.52
CA ALA A 189 -4.20 10.47 19.77
C ALA A 189 -2.94 9.67 20.11
N VAL A 190 -2.71 9.37 21.39
CA VAL A 190 -1.59 8.53 21.85
C VAL A 190 -1.76 7.08 21.38
N ILE A 191 -2.97 6.53 21.45
CA ILE A 191 -3.26 5.16 20.95
C ILE A 191 -2.99 5.07 19.45
N LEU A 192 -3.40 6.05 18.65
CA LEU A 192 -3.14 6.09 17.20
C LEU A 192 -1.65 6.21 16.89
N LEU A 193 -0.88 6.93 17.71
CA LEU A 193 0.58 6.98 17.59
C LEU A 193 1.20 5.59 17.82
N ILE A 194 0.79 4.90 18.90
CA ILE A 194 1.24 3.54 19.21
C ILE A 194 0.80 2.56 18.11
N TYR A 195 -0.42 2.71 17.59
CA TYR A 195 -0.93 1.93 16.46
C TYR A 195 -0.06 2.10 15.22
N GLY A 196 0.39 3.31 14.93
CA GLY A 196 1.36 3.57 13.88
C GLY A 196 2.69 2.84 14.08
N VAL A 197 3.21 2.81 15.32
CA VAL A 197 4.42 2.03 15.64
C VAL A 197 4.18 0.53 15.43
N ALA A 198 3.03 0.01 15.85
CA ALA A 198 2.64 -1.38 15.63
C ALA A 198 2.59 -1.72 14.13
N ILE A 199 2.01 -0.85 13.31
CA ILE A 199 2.02 -0.94 11.84
C ILE A 199 3.45 -1.08 11.30
N ALA A 200 4.37 -0.22 11.77
CA ALA A 200 5.76 -0.24 11.29
C ALA A 200 6.47 -1.56 11.63
N ILE A 201 6.29 -2.06 12.86
CA ILE A 201 6.82 -3.37 13.29
C ILE A 201 6.22 -4.49 12.44
N GLY A 202 4.90 -4.45 12.25
CA GLY A 202 4.13 -5.41 11.47
C GLY A 202 4.62 -5.53 10.04
N ASN A 203 4.80 -4.39 9.37
CA ASN A 203 5.36 -4.33 8.02
C ASN A 203 6.74 -5.02 7.92
N VAL A 204 7.65 -4.76 8.87
CA VAL A 204 8.97 -5.41 8.89
C VAL A 204 8.87 -6.91 9.13
N MET A 205 8.04 -7.34 10.10
CA MET A 205 7.79 -8.76 10.38
C MET A 205 7.20 -9.47 9.16
N GLY A 206 6.25 -8.82 8.50
CA GLY A 206 5.60 -9.29 7.27
C GLY A 206 6.59 -9.56 6.16
N GLY A 207 7.48 -8.60 5.91
CA GLY A 207 8.56 -8.77 4.92
C GLY A 207 9.49 -9.95 5.21
N LYS A 208 9.72 -10.29 6.48
CA LYS A 208 10.53 -11.46 6.84
C LYS A 208 9.76 -12.76 6.65
N LEU A 209 8.50 -12.80 7.10
CA LEU A 209 7.64 -13.99 7.00
C LEU A 209 7.32 -14.35 5.54
N SER A 210 7.18 -13.36 4.67
CA SER A 210 6.86 -13.57 3.25
C SER A 210 8.05 -13.89 2.35
N ASN A 211 9.29 -13.89 2.84
CA ASN A 211 10.48 -14.10 2.00
C ASN A 211 10.57 -15.49 1.36
N GLN A 212 10.11 -16.54 2.05
CA GLN A 212 10.23 -17.92 1.55
C GLN A 212 8.95 -18.38 0.86
N ASN A 213 7.80 -18.19 1.53
CA ASN A 213 6.50 -18.60 1.02
C ASN A 213 5.50 -17.45 1.18
N PRO A 214 5.51 -16.46 0.26
CA PRO A 214 4.64 -15.30 0.34
C PRO A 214 3.17 -15.69 0.50
N ILE A 215 2.68 -16.60 -0.34
CA ILE A 215 1.27 -17.00 -0.32
C ILE A 215 0.87 -17.77 0.94
N GLY A 216 1.75 -18.65 1.46
CA GLY A 216 1.54 -19.33 2.72
C GLY A 216 1.51 -18.37 3.90
N ALA A 217 2.44 -17.42 3.93
CA ALA A 217 2.49 -16.37 4.95
C ALA A 217 1.21 -15.50 4.93
N LEU A 218 0.78 -15.05 3.75
CA LEU A 218 -0.43 -14.26 3.57
C LEU A 218 -1.69 -14.98 4.09
N PHE A 219 -1.81 -16.28 3.82
CA PHE A 219 -2.92 -17.08 4.30
C PHE A 219 -3.04 -17.04 5.83
N TYR A 220 -1.93 -17.27 6.54
CA TYR A 220 -1.93 -17.21 8.01
C TYR A 220 -2.10 -15.78 8.53
N MET A 221 -1.51 -14.77 7.88
CA MET A 221 -1.69 -13.36 8.24
C MET A 221 -3.16 -12.95 8.18
N PHE A 222 -3.88 -13.33 7.12
CA PHE A 222 -5.30 -13.01 6.99
C PHE A 222 -6.18 -13.76 7.97
N ILE A 223 -5.87 -15.04 8.28
CA ILE A 223 -6.59 -15.78 9.32
C ILE A 223 -6.46 -15.06 10.67
N VAL A 224 -5.23 -14.73 11.07
CA VAL A 224 -4.99 -14.06 12.35
C VAL A 224 -5.63 -12.68 12.35
N GLN A 225 -5.58 -11.94 11.24
CA GLN A 225 -6.22 -10.62 11.14
C GLN A 225 -7.75 -10.72 11.27
N ALA A 226 -8.39 -11.68 10.62
CA ALA A 226 -9.82 -11.91 10.76
C ALA A 226 -10.21 -12.25 12.20
N ILE A 227 -9.43 -13.11 12.87
CA ILE A 227 -9.64 -13.45 14.28
C ILE A 227 -9.51 -12.22 15.16
N VAL A 228 -8.46 -11.41 14.98
CA VAL A 228 -8.25 -10.18 15.77
C VAL A 228 -9.40 -9.18 15.58
N LEU A 229 -9.89 -9.01 14.35
CA LEU A 229 -11.05 -8.15 14.07
C LEU A 229 -12.35 -8.69 14.71
N CYS A 230 -12.56 -10.01 14.70
CA CYS A 230 -13.67 -10.62 15.45
C CYS A 230 -13.55 -10.37 16.96
N ILE A 231 -12.38 -10.59 17.54
CA ILE A 231 -12.12 -10.34 18.97
C ILE A 231 -12.29 -8.85 19.30
N LEU A 232 -11.93 -7.94 18.40
CA LEU A 232 -12.13 -6.51 18.57
C LEU A 232 -13.60 -6.16 18.82
N THR A 233 -14.55 -6.85 18.17
CA THR A 233 -15.99 -6.66 18.40
C THR A 233 -16.38 -6.83 19.87
N PHE A 234 -15.80 -7.82 20.55
CA PHE A 234 -16.11 -8.11 21.95
C PHE A 234 -15.27 -7.31 22.93
N THR A 235 -14.08 -6.89 22.52
CA THR A 235 -13.13 -6.15 23.38
C THR A 235 -13.30 -4.65 23.30
N ALA A 236 -13.91 -4.12 22.22
CA ALA A 236 -14.10 -2.68 22.00
C ALA A 236 -14.78 -1.94 23.16
N PRO A 237 -15.76 -2.50 23.91
CA PRO A 237 -16.35 -1.82 25.07
C PRO A 237 -15.41 -1.72 26.29
N PHE A 238 -14.30 -2.49 26.32
CA PHE A 238 -13.42 -2.61 27.48
C PHE A 238 -12.05 -1.99 27.20
N LYS A 239 -11.74 -0.85 27.84
CA LYS A 239 -10.52 -0.05 27.61
C LYS A 239 -9.22 -0.86 27.48
N ALA A 240 -8.91 -1.70 28.45
CA ALA A 240 -7.66 -2.47 28.46
C ALA A 240 -7.63 -3.53 27.35
N ALA A 241 -8.75 -4.25 27.14
CA ALA A 241 -8.82 -5.28 26.13
C ALA A 241 -8.81 -4.69 24.71
N ALA A 242 -9.58 -3.61 24.48
CA ALA A 242 -9.59 -2.84 23.24
C ALA A 242 -8.21 -2.33 22.87
N PHE A 243 -7.46 -1.79 23.84
CA PHE A 243 -6.10 -1.29 23.60
C PHE A 243 -5.17 -2.40 23.09
N ILE A 244 -5.19 -3.58 23.71
CA ILE A 244 -4.37 -4.72 23.28
C ILE A 244 -4.79 -5.19 21.89
N THR A 245 -6.09 -5.34 21.63
CA THR A 245 -6.58 -5.84 20.33
C THR A 245 -6.34 -4.86 19.20
N ILE A 246 -6.40 -3.54 19.47
CA ILE A 246 -6.07 -2.50 18.48
C ILE A 246 -4.59 -2.51 18.14
N ILE A 247 -3.69 -2.73 19.11
CA ILE A 247 -2.26 -2.88 18.82
C ILE A 247 -2.02 -4.11 17.94
N LEU A 248 -2.66 -5.24 18.25
CA LEU A 248 -2.57 -6.45 17.43
C LEU A 248 -3.14 -6.24 16.02
N MET A 249 -4.26 -5.53 15.92
CA MET A 249 -4.88 -5.14 14.64
C MET A 249 -3.90 -4.27 13.83
N GLY A 250 -3.24 -3.30 14.45
CA GLY A 250 -2.26 -2.42 13.79
C GLY A 250 -1.02 -3.18 13.32
N LEU A 251 -0.51 -4.09 14.15
CA LEU A 251 0.57 -4.99 13.76
C LEU A 251 0.21 -5.78 12.50
N LEU A 252 -0.98 -6.37 12.45
CA LEU A 252 -1.40 -7.22 11.33
C LEU A 252 -1.88 -6.44 10.10
N ALA A 253 -2.29 -5.17 10.27
CA ALA A 253 -2.79 -4.30 9.20
C ALA A 253 -1.80 -4.16 8.04
N PHE A 254 -0.51 -3.94 8.34
CA PHE A 254 0.54 -3.77 7.32
C PHE A 254 1.46 -4.98 7.18
N MET A 255 1.29 -6.00 8.03
CA MET A 255 2.10 -7.24 7.94
C MET A 255 1.91 -7.97 6.60
N ASN A 256 0.74 -7.85 5.98
CA ASN A 256 0.44 -8.46 4.68
C ASN A 256 0.99 -7.67 3.48
N VAL A 257 1.31 -6.38 3.62
CA VAL A 257 1.62 -5.47 2.49
C VAL A 257 2.83 -5.92 1.68
N PRO A 258 4.00 -6.23 2.27
CA PRO A 258 5.17 -6.66 1.50
C PRO A 258 4.94 -8.01 0.81
N GLY A 259 4.19 -8.92 1.44
CA GLY A 259 3.87 -10.23 0.90
C GLY A 259 2.98 -10.14 -0.34
N LEU A 260 1.92 -9.33 -0.29
CA LEU A 260 1.04 -9.08 -1.43
C LEU A 260 1.82 -8.46 -2.59
N GLN A 261 2.66 -7.45 -2.31
CA GLN A 261 3.42 -6.77 -3.33
C GLN A 261 4.46 -7.67 -4.00
N VAL A 262 5.24 -8.43 -3.22
CA VAL A 262 6.20 -9.39 -3.79
C VAL A 262 5.48 -10.48 -4.58
N TYR A 263 4.34 -10.97 -4.10
CA TYR A 263 3.65 -12.05 -4.77
C TYR A 263 3.10 -11.62 -6.14
N VAL A 264 2.64 -10.36 -6.28
CA VAL A 264 2.30 -9.80 -7.59
C VAL A 264 3.52 -9.73 -8.51
N VAL A 265 4.67 -9.28 -8.00
CA VAL A 265 5.90 -9.22 -8.79
C VAL A 265 6.29 -10.61 -9.30
N ILE A 266 6.25 -11.63 -8.44
CA ILE A 266 6.56 -13.02 -8.79
C ILE A 266 5.59 -13.55 -9.86
N LEU A 267 4.28 -13.35 -9.68
CA LEU A 267 3.29 -13.80 -10.67
C LEU A 267 3.44 -13.05 -12.00
N ALA A 268 3.71 -11.74 -11.96
CA ALA A 268 3.91 -10.96 -13.18
C ALA A 268 5.16 -11.41 -13.93
N GLU A 269 6.27 -11.65 -13.22
CA GLU A 269 7.50 -12.23 -13.80
C GLU A 269 7.24 -13.58 -14.47
N ARG A 270 6.30 -14.37 -13.96
CA ARG A 270 5.94 -15.69 -14.50
C ARG A 270 4.98 -15.63 -15.69
N PHE A 271 3.94 -14.80 -15.64
CA PHE A 271 2.83 -14.82 -16.62
C PHE A 271 2.87 -13.70 -17.67
N VAL A 272 3.41 -12.53 -17.30
CA VAL A 272 3.50 -11.34 -18.17
C VAL A 272 4.81 -10.58 -17.88
N PRO A 273 5.99 -11.14 -18.21
CA PRO A 273 7.29 -10.58 -17.79
C PRO A 273 7.56 -9.16 -18.31
N SER A 274 6.92 -8.77 -19.41
CA SER A 274 7.01 -7.43 -20.00
C SER A 274 6.27 -6.35 -19.21
N ALA A 275 5.43 -6.72 -18.24
CA ALA A 275 4.51 -5.82 -17.57
C ALA A 275 4.62 -5.85 -16.03
N VAL A 276 5.76 -6.27 -15.48
CA VAL A 276 5.98 -6.37 -14.01
C VAL A 276 5.74 -5.04 -13.29
N ASP A 277 6.29 -3.93 -13.82
CA ASP A 277 6.13 -2.61 -13.21
C ASP A 277 4.66 -2.12 -13.31
N VAL A 278 3.93 -2.52 -14.35
CA VAL A 278 2.49 -2.22 -14.48
C VAL A 278 1.66 -3.08 -13.53
N ALA A 279 1.96 -4.37 -13.39
CA ALA A 279 1.29 -5.26 -12.45
C ALA A 279 1.47 -4.78 -11.00
N SER A 280 2.70 -4.38 -10.65
CA SER A 280 3.03 -3.72 -9.39
C SER A 280 2.17 -2.47 -9.15
N ALA A 281 2.00 -1.63 -10.17
CA ALA A 281 1.17 -0.43 -10.09
C ALA A 281 -0.33 -0.74 -9.93
N ILE A 282 -0.84 -1.73 -10.67
CA ILE A 282 -2.23 -2.21 -10.53
C ILE A 282 -2.45 -2.75 -9.11
N ASN A 283 -1.47 -3.39 -8.50
CA ASN A 283 -1.59 -3.84 -7.11
C ASN A 283 -1.65 -2.68 -6.12
N ILE A 284 -0.83 -1.64 -6.30
CA ILE A 284 -0.95 -0.39 -5.51
C ILE A 284 -2.34 0.24 -5.70
N ALA A 285 -2.88 0.22 -6.92
CA ALA A 285 -4.25 0.65 -7.16
C ALA A 285 -5.27 -0.25 -6.43
N ALA A 286 -5.07 -1.56 -6.41
CA ALA A 286 -5.92 -2.51 -5.68
C ALA A 286 -5.89 -2.27 -4.16
N PHE A 287 -4.73 -1.93 -3.58
CA PHE A 287 -4.64 -1.50 -2.18
C PHE A 287 -5.50 -0.26 -1.91
N ASN A 288 -5.43 0.75 -2.77
CA ASN A 288 -6.23 1.98 -2.64
C ASN A 288 -7.73 1.72 -2.86
N ALA A 289 -8.08 0.88 -3.83
CA ALA A 289 -9.45 0.43 -4.04
C ALA A 289 -9.98 -0.29 -2.80
N GLY A 290 -9.16 -1.15 -2.18
CA GLY A 290 -9.47 -1.79 -0.90
C GLY A 290 -9.73 -0.79 0.22
N ILE A 291 -8.87 0.22 0.39
CA ILE A 291 -9.07 1.31 1.36
C ILE A 291 -10.41 2.01 1.11
N ALA A 292 -10.70 2.37 -0.15
CA ALA A 292 -11.92 3.07 -0.53
C ALA A 292 -13.18 2.23 -0.26
N ILE A 293 -13.18 0.97 -0.71
CA ILE A 293 -14.29 0.03 -0.50
C ILE A 293 -14.51 -0.22 1.00
N GLY A 294 -13.43 -0.49 1.75
CA GLY A 294 -13.50 -0.74 3.18
C GLY A 294 -14.03 0.47 3.95
N SER A 295 -13.50 1.67 3.66
CA SER A 295 -13.94 2.91 4.30
C SER A 295 -15.38 3.27 3.98
N TYR A 296 -15.81 3.06 2.73
CA TYR A 296 -17.19 3.27 2.31
C TYR A 296 -18.13 2.30 3.02
N LEU A 297 -17.79 1.01 3.03
CA LEU A 297 -18.57 -0.01 3.73
C LEU A 297 -18.65 0.28 5.23
N GLY A 298 -17.54 0.66 5.87
CA GLY A 298 -17.53 1.08 7.27
C GLY A 298 -18.46 2.27 7.55
N GLY A 299 -18.57 3.22 6.61
CA GLY A 299 -19.48 4.35 6.72
C GLY A 299 -20.95 3.94 6.66
N VAL A 300 -21.29 3.12 5.66
CA VAL A 300 -22.64 2.56 5.53
C VAL A 300 -23.04 1.77 6.79
N ILE A 301 -22.14 0.96 7.34
CA ILE A 301 -22.41 0.18 8.56
C ILE A 301 -22.54 1.10 9.79
N THR A 302 -21.70 2.12 9.89
CA THR A 302 -21.76 3.11 10.96
C THR A 302 -23.11 3.84 10.97
N ASP A 303 -23.60 4.26 9.80
CA ASP A 303 -24.85 5.00 9.67
C ASP A 303 -26.10 4.13 9.85
N SER A 304 -26.03 2.82 9.61
CA SER A 304 -27.19 1.92 9.61
C SER A 304 -27.29 0.99 10.84
N LEU A 305 -26.19 0.33 11.20
CA LEU A 305 -26.13 -0.66 12.28
C LEU A 305 -25.40 -0.12 13.52
N GLY A 306 -24.50 0.84 13.33
CA GLY A 306 -23.70 1.47 14.38
C GLY A 306 -22.22 1.08 14.35
N LEU A 307 -21.39 1.94 14.97
CA LEU A 307 -19.92 1.84 14.98
C LEU A 307 -19.37 0.48 15.44
N ILE A 308 -20.03 -0.14 16.43
CA ILE A 308 -19.59 -1.41 17.02
C ILE A 308 -19.64 -2.59 16.04
N HIS A 309 -20.36 -2.45 14.92
CA HIS A 309 -20.46 -3.49 13.90
C HIS A 309 -19.35 -3.44 12.85
N THR A 310 -18.55 -2.37 12.81
CA THR A 310 -17.42 -2.27 11.87
C THR A 310 -16.38 -3.41 12.00
N PRO A 311 -16.03 -3.94 13.20
CA PRO A 311 -14.96 -4.93 13.31
C PRO A 311 -15.30 -6.31 12.74
N TRP A 312 -16.46 -6.88 13.05
CA TRP A 312 -16.83 -8.18 12.51
C TRP A 312 -17.15 -8.11 11.01
N ILE A 313 -17.66 -6.98 10.48
CA ILE A 313 -17.82 -6.78 9.03
C ILE A 313 -16.45 -6.75 8.34
N GLY A 314 -15.48 -6.03 8.92
CA GLY A 314 -14.10 -6.05 8.46
C GLY A 314 -13.52 -7.47 8.49
N ALA A 315 -13.81 -8.24 9.55
CA ALA A 315 -13.40 -9.64 9.65
C ALA A 315 -13.98 -10.50 8.52
N LEU A 316 -15.25 -10.35 8.17
CA LEU A 316 -15.88 -11.06 7.04
C LEU A 316 -15.20 -10.72 5.70
N MET A 317 -14.86 -9.45 5.49
CA MET A 317 -14.14 -9.03 4.28
C MET A 317 -12.74 -9.67 4.22
N VAL A 318 -12.01 -9.72 5.34
CA VAL A 318 -10.71 -10.40 5.43
C VAL A 318 -10.86 -11.93 5.28
N LEU A 319 -11.94 -12.54 5.79
CA LEU A 319 -12.23 -13.97 5.59
C LEU A 319 -12.44 -14.29 4.09
N GLY A 320 -13.05 -13.37 3.33
CA GLY A 320 -13.08 -13.47 1.88
C GLY A 320 -11.67 -13.57 1.27
N ALA A 321 -10.73 -12.74 1.74
CA ALA A 321 -9.33 -12.82 1.33
C ALA A 321 -8.66 -14.14 1.76
N VAL A 322 -8.99 -14.71 2.92
CA VAL A 322 -8.51 -16.04 3.35
C VAL A 322 -8.93 -17.11 2.35
N ILE A 323 -10.22 -17.16 2.00
CA ILE A 323 -10.78 -18.16 1.06
C ILE A 323 -10.11 -18.03 -0.31
N LEU A 324 -10.00 -16.81 -0.83
CA LEU A 324 -9.36 -16.58 -2.13
C LEU A 324 -7.86 -16.88 -2.09
N THR A 325 -7.18 -16.60 -0.98
CA THR A 325 -5.76 -16.96 -0.81
C THR A 325 -5.58 -18.47 -0.80
N ASP A 326 -6.45 -19.22 -0.11
CA ASP A 326 -6.41 -20.68 -0.13
C ASP A 326 -6.64 -21.22 -1.55
N TRP A 327 -7.63 -20.67 -2.26
CA TRP A 327 -7.86 -21.03 -3.65
C TRP A 327 -6.62 -20.75 -4.52
N SER A 328 -5.97 -19.60 -4.35
CA SER A 328 -4.71 -19.29 -5.03
C SER A 328 -3.61 -20.31 -4.69
N ARG A 329 -3.51 -20.79 -3.44
CA ARG A 329 -2.54 -21.83 -3.03
C ARG A 329 -2.82 -23.15 -3.72
N THR A 330 -4.08 -23.54 -3.85
CA THR A 330 -4.44 -24.79 -4.55
C THR A 330 -4.09 -24.72 -6.04
N LEU A 331 -4.28 -23.56 -6.68
CA LEU A 331 -3.88 -23.34 -8.08
C LEU A 331 -2.36 -23.39 -8.25
N GLU A 332 -1.61 -22.79 -7.33
CA GLU A 332 -0.13 -22.82 -7.39
C GLU A 332 0.43 -24.24 -7.18
N ARG A 333 -0.17 -25.02 -6.26
CA ARG A 333 0.18 -26.44 -6.06
C ARG A 333 -0.09 -27.29 -7.31
N LYS A 334 -1.17 -27.03 -8.04
CA LYS A 334 -1.50 -27.76 -9.27
C LYS A 334 -0.46 -27.52 -10.36
N ASP A 335 0.02 -26.28 -10.47
CA ASP A 335 1.06 -25.93 -11.44
C ASP A 335 2.41 -26.57 -11.14
N GLN A 336 2.82 -26.56 -9.87
CA GLN A 336 4.08 -27.20 -9.48
C GLN A 336 4.04 -28.71 -9.77
N LYS A 337 2.87 -29.34 -9.60
CA LYS A 337 2.65 -30.75 -9.93
C LYS A 337 2.56 -31.04 -11.43
N SER A 338 2.22 -30.07 -12.28
CA SER A 338 2.18 -30.29 -13.73
C SER A 338 3.53 -30.11 -14.40
N VAL A 339 4.50 -29.51 -13.69
CA VAL A 339 5.87 -29.27 -14.17
C VAL A 339 6.86 -30.33 -13.65
N ALA A 340 6.52 -31.03 -12.57
CA ALA A 340 7.26 -32.16 -12.01
C ALA A 340 6.85 -33.48 -12.67
#